data_AF-A0A0H5SA27-F1
#
_entry.id   AF-A0A0H5SA27-F1
#
_cell.length_a   1.000
_cell.length_b   1.000
_cell.length_c   1.000
_cell.angle_alpha   90.00
_cell.angle_beta   90.00
_cell.angle_gamma   90.00
#
_symmetry.space_group_name_H-M   'P 1'
#
loop_
_entity.id
_entity.type
_entity.pdbx_description
1 polymer ?
#
loop_
_entity_poly.entity_id
_entity_poly.type
_entity_poly.pdbx_seq_one_letter_code
_entity_poly.pdbx_strand_id
1 'polypeptide(L)'
;MLSALPSSYLLVLEIILVVKHSLLSSRNKPLSVYIDNYAAQTGVSRFLQWYDAWEYNKTENLEPSQLARFDYLLIGSYTEPDIVNFAARKFFPTHRVLYDIEAFQGIDFGKMQWFPYYWPIIKLNAQLVVLEKLHYSDTF
;
A
#
# COMPACT_ATOMS: atom_id res chain seq x y z
N MET A 1 19.56 -18.56 17.00
CA MET A 1 19.71 -18.12 15.59
C MET A 1 18.34 -17.67 15.12
N LEU A 2 17.98 -16.39 15.36
CA LEU A 2 16.69 -15.86 14.93
C LEU A 2 16.71 -15.75 13.42
N SER A 3 15.97 -16.62 12.73
CA SER A 3 15.64 -16.42 11.32
C SER A 3 14.82 -15.15 11.22
N ALA A 4 15.39 -14.07 10.67
CA ALA A 4 14.64 -12.91 10.27
C ALA A 4 13.52 -13.40 9.32
N LEU A 5 12.26 -13.28 9.75
CA LEU A 5 11.14 -13.51 8.85
C LEU A 5 11.35 -12.58 7.65
N PRO A 6 11.20 -13.07 6.40
CA PRO A 6 11.39 -12.23 5.23
C PRO A 6 10.52 -10.98 5.36
N SER A 7 11.11 -9.80 5.16
CA SER A 7 10.47 -8.48 5.29
C SER A 7 9.11 -8.38 4.57
N SER A 8 8.88 -9.22 3.55
CA SER A 8 7.61 -9.40 2.87
C SER A 8 6.44 -9.82 3.76
N TYR A 9 6.65 -10.59 4.84
CA TYR A 9 5.56 -11.10 5.70
C TYR A 9 5.06 -10.07 6.74
N LEU A 10 5.91 -9.14 7.17
CA LEU A 10 5.50 -8.05 8.08
C LEU A 10 4.69 -7.00 7.32
N LEU A 11 5.12 -6.65 6.11
CA LEU A 11 4.37 -5.82 5.17
C LEU A 11 2.95 -6.34 4.94
N VAL A 12 2.83 -7.63 4.68
CA VAL A 12 1.54 -8.31 4.47
C VAL A 12 0.55 -8.05 5.61
N LEU A 13 0.98 -8.20 6.87
CA LEU A 13 0.09 -8.11 8.03
C LEU A 13 -0.40 -6.69 8.31
N GLU A 14 0.44 -5.68 8.08
CA GLU A 14 0.04 -4.28 8.22
C GLU A 14 -0.88 -3.84 7.07
N ILE A 15 -0.58 -4.25 5.84
CA ILE A 15 -1.46 -3.99 4.68
C ILE A 15 -2.84 -4.57 4.94
N ILE A 16 -2.90 -5.82 5.40
CA ILE A 16 -4.14 -6.49 5.77
C ILE A 16 -4.91 -5.72 6.82
N LEU A 17 -4.26 -5.29 7.90
CA LEU A 17 -4.94 -4.68 9.03
C LEU A 17 -5.48 -3.29 8.67
N VAL A 18 -4.70 -2.49 7.95
CA VAL A 18 -5.09 -1.15 7.49
C VAL A 18 -6.20 -1.25 6.45
N VAL A 19 -6.01 -2.04 5.38
CA VAL A 19 -7.02 -2.20 4.32
C VAL A 19 -8.30 -2.81 4.88
N LYS A 20 -8.20 -3.81 5.75
CA LYS A 20 -9.38 -4.41 6.38
C LYS A 20 -10.12 -3.39 7.20
N HIS A 21 -9.46 -2.71 8.14
CA HIS A 21 -10.09 -1.79 9.08
C HIS A 21 -10.74 -0.60 8.38
N SER A 22 -10.04 0.01 7.42
CA SER A 22 -10.53 1.19 6.71
C SER A 22 -11.65 0.89 5.72
N LEU A 23 -11.73 -0.34 5.20
CA LEU A 23 -12.74 -0.73 4.23
C LEU A 23 -13.89 -1.57 4.83
N LEU A 24 -13.92 -1.76 6.16
CA LEU A 24 -15.00 -2.47 6.87
C LEU A 24 -16.38 -1.90 6.52
N SER A 25 -16.49 -0.58 6.44
CA SER A 25 -17.76 0.14 6.17
C SER A 25 -18.32 -0.10 4.76
N SER A 26 -17.49 -0.61 3.85
CA SER A 26 -17.86 -0.84 2.44
C SER A 26 -17.79 -2.33 2.04
N ARG A 27 -17.67 -3.23 3.02
CA ARG A 27 -17.58 -4.69 2.82
C ARG A 27 -18.67 -5.26 1.91
N ASN A 28 -19.91 -4.80 2.06
CA ASN A 28 -21.07 -5.34 1.34
C ASN A 28 -21.42 -4.52 0.08
N LYS A 29 -20.64 -3.48 -0.24
CA LYS A 29 -20.87 -2.66 -1.44
C LYS A 29 -20.09 -3.26 -2.60
N PRO A 30 -20.66 -3.24 -3.83
CA PRO A 30 -19.89 -3.59 -5.01
C PRO A 30 -18.83 -2.52 -5.24
N LEU A 31 -17.58 -2.88 -5.02
CA LEU A 31 -16.41 -2.01 -5.20
C LEU A 31 -15.43 -2.65 -6.16
N SER A 32 -14.71 -1.81 -6.89
CA SER A 32 -13.73 -2.22 -7.88
C SER A 32 -12.33 -1.81 -7.42
N VAL A 33 -11.41 -2.77 -7.36
CA VAL A 33 -10.06 -2.59 -6.82
C VAL A 33 -9.03 -3.03 -7.84
N TYR A 34 -8.16 -2.10 -8.22
CA TYR A 34 -6.99 -2.41 -9.02
C TYR A 34 -5.80 -2.77 -8.13
N ILE A 35 -5.11 -3.85 -8.48
CA ILE A 35 -3.92 -4.35 -7.77
C ILE A 35 -2.78 -4.39 -8.78
N ASP A 36 -1.75 -3.59 -8.54
CA ASP A 36 -0.56 -3.62 -9.38
C ASP A 36 0.34 -4.85 -9.08
N ASN A 37 1.42 -5.00 -9.86
CA ASN A 37 2.26 -6.18 -9.74
C ASN A 37 3.02 -6.21 -8.41
N TYR A 38 3.45 -5.05 -7.90
CA TYR A 38 4.11 -4.94 -6.60
C TYR A 38 3.18 -5.39 -5.46
N ALA A 39 1.95 -4.85 -5.42
CA ALA A 39 0.93 -5.22 -4.45
C ALA A 39 0.58 -6.71 -4.54
N ALA A 40 0.53 -7.26 -5.76
CA ALA A 40 0.29 -8.68 -5.94
C ALA A 40 1.43 -9.56 -5.41
N GLN A 41 2.69 -9.18 -5.64
CA GLN A 41 3.90 -9.90 -5.20
C GLN A 41 4.11 -9.85 -3.69
N THR A 42 3.76 -8.73 -3.07
CA THR A 42 3.73 -8.57 -1.61
C THR A 42 2.60 -9.35 -0.95
N GLY A 43 1.87 -10.18 -1.68
CA GLY A 43 0.86 -11.09 -1.12
C GLY A 43 -0.47 -10.42 -0.79
N VAL A 44 -0.60 -9.11 -0.99
CA VAL A 44 -1.85 -8.34 -0.76
C VAL A 44 -3.02 -8.94 -1.54
N SER A 45 -2.76 -9.45 -2.74
CA SER A 45 -3.73 -10.17 -3.57
C SER A 45 -4.41 -11.35 -2.86
N ARG A 46 -3.68 -12.12 -2.03
CA ARG A 46 -4.22 -13.27 -1.27
C ARG A 46 -5.11 -12.84 -0.11
N PHE A 47 -4.97 -11.60 0.36
CA PHE A 47 -5.75 -11.07 1.48
C PHE A 47 -6.85 -10.10 1.06
N LEU A 48 -6.83 -9.67 -0.20
CA LEU A 48 -7.89 -8.86 -0.76
C LEU A 48 -9.12 -9.68 -1.13
N GLN A 49 -9.02 -10.97 -1.46
CA GLN A 49 -10.19 -11.83 -1.79
C GLN A 49 -11.13 -12.15 -0.59
N TRP A 50 -11.22 -11.29 0.42
CA TRP A 50 -12.08 -11.49 1.58
C TRP A 50 -13.52 -11.03 1.37
N TYR A 51 -13.78 -10.24 0.33
CA TYR A 51 -15.09 -9.67 0.08
C TYR A 51 -15.61 -10.10 -1.29
N ASP A 52 -16.58 -11.02 -1.29
CA ASP A 52 -17.21 -11.57 -2.50
C ASP A 52 -17.90 -10.50 -3.35
N ALA A 53 -18.27 -9.36 -2.75
CA ALA A 53 -18.91 -8.25 -3.43
C ALA A 53 -17.94 -7.42 -4.28
N TRP A 54 -16.62 -7.56 -4.09
CA TRP A 54 -15.63 -6.70 -4.74
C TRP A 54 -15.04 -7.34 -6.00
N GLU A 55 -14.81 -6.52 -7.02
CA GLU A 55 -14.09 -6.90 -8.23
C GLU A 55 -12.60 -6.55 -8.08
N TYR A 56 -11.74 -7.57 -8.12
CA TYR A 56 -10.29 -7.39 -8.09
C TYR A 56 -9.71 -7.54 -9.49
N ASN A 57 -9.00 -6.52 -9.96
CA ASN A 57 -8.39 -6.51 -11.28
C ASN A 57 -6.88 -6.33 -11.19
N LYS A 58 -6.13 -7.23 -11.85
CA LYS A 58 -4.66 -7.24 -11.89
C LYS A 58 -4.11 -7.13 -13.32
N THR A 59 -4.88 -6.55 -14.24
CA THR A 59 -4.42 -6.38 -15.62
C THR A 59 -3.20 -5.47 -15.64
N GLU A 60 -2.08 -5.97 -16.12
CA GLU A 60 -0.84 -5.20 -16.17
C GLU A 60 -0.89 -4.14 -17.29
N ASN A 61 -0.06 -3.10 -17.16
CA ASN A 61 0.13 -2.05 -18.18
C ASN A 61 -1.14 -1.28 -18.55
N LEU A 62 -2.06 -1.08 -17.59
CA LEU A 62 -3.19 -0.17 -17.79
C LEU A 62 -2.74 1.29 -17.78
N GLU A 63 -3.29 2.06 -18.71
CA GLU A 63 -3.10 3.51 -18.76
C GLU A 63 -3.82 4.20 -17.58
N PRO A 64 -3.34 5.36 -17.10
CA PRO A 64 -3.98 6.09 -16.01
C PRO A 64 -5.48 6.38 -16.24
N SER A 65 -5.89 6.58 -17.49
CA SER A 65 -7.29 6.78 -17.87
C SER A 65 -8.15 5.53 -17.68
N GLN A 66 -7.58 4.34 -17.86
CA GLN A 66 -8.26 3.07 -17.62
C GLN A 66 -8.36 2.77 -16.13
N LEU A 67 -7.37 3.23 -15.34
CA LEU A 67 -7.36 3.12 -13.89
C LEU A 67 -8.41 4.00 -13.21
N ALA A 68 -8.83 5.10 -13.86
CA ALA A 68 -9.85 6.03 -13.36
C ALA A 68 -11.21 5.38 -13.05
N ARG A 69 -11.50 4.20 -13.62
CA ARG A 69 -12.76 3.49 -13.39
C ARG A 69 -12.85 2.88 -12.00
N PHE A 70 -11.72 2.44 -11.44
CA PHE A 70 -11.68 1.71 -10.17
C PHE A 70 -11.99 2.63 -8.98
N ASP A 71 -12.53 2.06 -7.92
CA ASP A 71 -12.82 2.79 -6.67
C ASP A 71 -11.58 2.90 -5.79
N TYR A 72 -10.75 1.85 -5.81
CA TYR A 72 -9.47 1.82 -5.11
C TYR A 72 -8.34 1.36 -6.03
N LEU A 73 -7.17 1.98 -5.86
CA LEU A 73 -5.93 1.57 -6.53
C LEU A 73 -4.89 1.19 -5.48
N LEU A 74 -4.28 0.02 -5.62
CA LEU A 74 -3.09 -0.37 -4.88
C LEU A 74 -1.89 -0.29 -5.81
N ILE A 75 -1.05 0.71 -5.58
CA ILE A 75 0.11 1.02 -6.41
C ILE A 75 1.36 0.92 -5.54
N GLY A 76 2.35 0.17 -6.00
CA GLY A 76 3.60 -0.08 -5.33
C GLY A 76 4.80 0.06 -6.25
N SER A 77 5.98 0.23 -5.67
CA SER A 77 7.24 0.35 -6.42
C SER A 77 8.42 -0.01 -5.55
N TYR A 78 9.37 -0.76 -6.13
CA TYR A 78 10.68 -1.04 -5.52
C TYR A 78 11.69 0.09 -5.78
N THR A 79 11.47 0.90 -6.82
CA THR A 79 12.46 1.85 -7.33
C THR A 79 12.13 3.29 -7.02
N GLU A 80 10.86 3.61 -6.76
CA GLU A 80 10.42 4.97 -6.47
C GLU A 80 10.63 5.25 -4.97
N PRO A 81 11.57 6.14 -4.59
CA PRO A 81 11.86 6.40 -3.19
C PRO A 81 10.73 7.15 -2.48
N ASP A 82 9.92 7.90 -3.22
CA ASP A 82 8.78 8.67 -2.72
C ASP A 82 7.53 8.34 -3.53
N ILE A 83 7.04 7.12 -3.31
CA ILE A 83 5.87 6.61 -4.02
C ILE A 83 4.60 7.41 -3.72
N VAL A 84 4.53 8.04 -2.54
CA VAL A 84 3.38 8.83 -2.11
C VAL A 84 3.23 10.05 -3.01
N ASN A 85 4.28 10.86 -3.16
CA ASN A 85 4.24 12.03 -4.02
C ASN A 85 4.13 11.65 -5.50
N PHE A 86 4.79 10.57 -5.93
CA PHE A 86 4.67 10.06 -7.28
C PHE A 86 3.21 9.71 -7.63
N ALA A 87 2.56 8.90 -6.79
CA ALA A 87 1.19 8.46 -7.00
C ALA A 87 0.19 9.63 -6.88
N ALA A 88 0.38 10.51 -5.89
CA ALA A 88 -0.44 11.70 -5.72
C ALA A 88 -0.44 12.54 -6.99
N ARG A 89 0.72 12.81 -7.59
CA ARG A 89 0.83 13.60 -8.84
C ARG A 89 0.23 12.87 -10.04
N LYS A 90 0.49 11.57 -10.16
CA LYS A 90 0.03 10.75 -11.30
C LYS A 90 -1.49 10.58 -11.33
N PHE A 91 -2.12 10.45 -10.18
CA PHE A 91 -3.55 10.12 -10.06
C PHE A 91 -4.43 11.26 -9.51
N PHE A 92 -3.85 12.41 -9.18
CA PHE A 92 -4.54 13.60 -8.67
C PHE A 92 -5.92 13.91 -9.27
N PRO A 93 -6.13 13.87 -10.60
CA PRO A 93 -7.43 14.23 -11.17
C PRO A 93 -8.54 13.20 -10.91
N THR A 94 -8.21 12.00 -10.43
CA THR A 94 -9.16 10.88 -10.33
C THR A 94 -9.22 10.28 -8.94
N HIS A 95 -8.09 10.24 -8.23
CA HIS A 95 -7.95 9.60 -6.94
C HIS A 95 -7.12 10.47 -5.99
N ARG A 96 -7.38 10.31 -4.69
CA ARG A 96 -6.55 10.83 -3.60
C ARG A 96 -5.79 9.69 -2.94
N VAL A 97 -4.61 9.99 -2.40
CA VAL A 97 -3.90 9.05 -1.53
C VAL A 97 -4.68 8.93 -0.23
N LEU A 98 -5.06 7.70 0.13
CA LEU A 98 -5.77 7.40 1.37
C LEU A 98 -4.79 6.92 2.45
N TYR A 99 -3.87 6.02 2.08
CA TYR A 99 -2.83 5.50 2.96
C TYR A 99 -1.55 5.23 2.20
N ASP A 100 -0.43 5.43 2.88
CA ASP A 100 0.88 4.91 2.52
C ASP A 100 1.24 3.74 3.44
N ILE A 101 1.93 2.76 2.86
CA ILE A 101 2.30 1.53 3.53
C ILE A 101 3.81 1.45 3.53
N GLU A 102 4.35 1.56 4.72
CA GLU A 102 5.76 1.49 4.98
C GLU A 102 6.27 0.04 4.88
N ALA A 103 7.39 -0.09 4.19
CA ALA A 103 8.14 -1.32 4.02
C ALA A 103 9.48 -1.20 4.74
N PHE A 104 9.94 -2.33 5.27
CA PHE A 104 11.30 -2.41 5.79
C PHE A 104 12.32 -2.19 4.68
N GLN A 105 13.16 -1.17 4.86
CA GLN A 105 14.22 -0.82 3.94
C GLN A 105 15.58 -1.36 4.42
N GLY A 106 15.80 -1.38 5.73
CA GLY A 106 17.07 -1.81 6.30
C GLY A 106 17.21 -1.50 7.78
N ILE A 107 18.40 -1.78 8.30
CA ILE A 107 18.80 -1.44 9.67
C ILE A 107 20.01 -0.51 9.59
N ASP A 108 19.95 0.58 10.33
CA ASP A 108 21.07 1.46 10.59
C ASP A 108 21.55 1.29 12.03
N PHE A 109 22.69 1.86 12.38
CA PHE A 109 23.25 1.77 13.71
C PHE A 109 23.52 3.16 14.27
N GLY A 110 22.68 3.57 15.22
CA GLY A 110 22.90 4.79 15.99
C GLY A 110 23.99 4.57 17.03
N LYS A 111 24.86 5.56 17.21
CA LYS A 111 25.85 5.57 18.30
C LYS A 111 25.23 6.15 19.57
N MET A 112 25.43 5.48 20.70
CA MET A 112 25.08 6.00 22.02
C MET A 112 26.32 6.31 22.84
N GLN A 113 26.22 7.29 23.74
CA GLN A 113 27.31 7.70 24.62
C GLN A 113 27.57 6.68 25.76
N TRP A 114 26.61 5.80 26.03
CA TRP A 114 26.70 4.80 27.09
C TRP A 114 26.28 3.42 26.58
N PHE A 115 26.75 2.37 27.24
CA PHE A 115 26.56 0.99 26.80
C PHE A 115 25.07 0.61 26.72
N PRO A 116 24.59 0.02 25.60
CA PRO A 116 25.35 -0.41 24.43
C PRO A 116 25.73 0.75 23.48
N TYR A 117 26.99 0.75 23.02
CA TYR A 117 27.55 1.81 22.16
C TYR A 117 26.89 1.92 20.78
N TYR A 118 26.20 0.88 20.33
CA TYR A 118 25.45 0.85 19.08
C TYR A 118 24.02 0.33 19.31
N TRP A 119 23.04 1.03 18.76
CA TRP A 119 21.62 0.67 18.81
C TRP A 119 21.07 0.53 17.38
N PRO A 120 20.40 -0.59 17.03
CA PRO A 120 19.82 -0.77 15.72
C PRO A 120 18.63 0.17 15.53
N ILE A 121 18.67 0.99 14.48
CA ILE A 121 17.56 1.84 14.05
C ILE A 121 16.94 1.18 12.82
N ILE A 122 15.69 0.78 12.93
CA ILE A 122 14.94 0.22 11.80
C ILE A 122 14.59 1.37 10.85
N LYS A 123 14.92 1.22 9.56
CA LYS A 123 14.53 2.14 8.51
C LYS A 123 13.33 1.57 7.76
N LEU A 124 12.26 2.33 7.77
CA LEU A 124 11.04 2.06 7.02
C LEU A 124 10.91 3.11 5.91
N ASN A 125 10.36 2.72 4.76
CA ASN A 125 10.02 3.64 3.68
C ASN A 125 8.71 3.20 3.01
N ALA A 126 7.85 4.14 2.64
CA ALA A 126 6.64 3.87 1.87
C ALA A 126 7.00 3.20 0.54
N GLN A 127 6.45 2.02 0.29
CA GLN A 127 6.64 1.29 -0.98
C GLN A 127 5.32 0.90 -1.64
N LEU A 128 4.20 1.08 -0.95
CA LEU A 128 2.85 0.87 -1.48
C LEU A 128 1.93 1.98 -1.01
N VAL A 129 1.01 2.40 -1.87
CA VAL A 129 -0.03 3.36 -1.55
C VAL A 129 -1.39 2.82 -1.96
N VAL A 130 -2.37 3.15 -1.12
CA VAL A 130 -3.79 2.92 -1.40
C VAL A 130 -4.38 4.26 -1.80
N LEU A 131 -4.93 4.33 -3.02
CA LEU A 131 -5.66 5.49 -3.48
C LEU A 131 -7.15 5.21 -3.50
N GLU A 132 -7.94 6.23 -3.19
CA GLU A 132 -9.41 6.21 -3.23
C GLU A 132 -9.90 7.18 -4.29
N LYS A 133 -10.92 6.77 -5.04
CA LYS A 133 -11.55 7.58 -6.07
C LYS A 133 -12.22 8.82 -5.47
N LEU A 134 -12.07 9.95 -6.14
CA LEU A 134 -12.74 11.18 -5.74
C LEU A 134 -14.24 11.11 -6.06
N HIS A 135 -15.07 11.28 -5.02
CA HIS A 135 -16.50 11.50 -5.19
C HIS A 135 -16.77 13.01 -5.15
N TYR A 136 -17.29 13.56 -6.25
CA TYR A 136 -17.58 15.00 -6.36
C TYR A 136 -18.72 15.47 -5.43
N SER A 137 -19.43 14.54 -4.78
CA SER A 137 -20.55 14.83 -3.87
C SER A 137 -20.14 15.39 -2.50
N ASP A 138 -18.85 15.38 -2.15
CA ASP A 138 -18.37 15.72 -0.80
C ASP A 138 -17.74 17.12 -0.70
N THR A 139 -17.90 17.95 -1.74
CA THR A 139 -17.51 19.37 -1.73
C THR A 139 -18.76 20.25 -1.85
N PHE A 140 -19.33 20.59 -0.69
CA PHE A 140 -20.22 21.74 -0.49
C PHE A 140 -19.59 22.70 0.50
#